data_AF-A0A168BRW2-F1
#
_entry.id   AF-A0A168BRW2-F1
#
_cell.length_a   1.000
_cell.length_b   1.000
_cell.length_c   1.000
_cell.angle_alpha   90.00
_cell.angle_beta   90.00
_cell.angle_gamma   90.00
#
_symmetry.space_group_name_H-M   'P 1'
#
loop_
_entity.id
_entity.type
_entity.pdbx_description
1 polymer ?
#
loop_
_entity_poly.entity_id
_entity_poly.type
_entity_poly.pdbx_seq_one_letter_code
_entity_poly.pdbx_strand_id
1 'polypeptide(L)'
;MATAVLPPEILDSTTTTTTATATATAANSTATASAPASSSTRTATSTSANSTPVSAQTPAPQQTHQSMPSSNMAKKQKAKKTADPSETSKLLAAKISQLEQDAAGEKDQEIEIEREVKKATRDLNQLLSNIESPMTRLETVQRKYTELLAEMKKLDREYAKSKKRGDQLQKEQEKSKSELGKTATMKDKLEKLCRELTKENKKVKDENKRLEETEQRARRIVNERLDSLLFGIQDVMAAKSSARSDRVDMELDAAIRIKLKNIGDRFEAREQHYKSLLRVRDIEVQCLQAKCEEYRRAAERETAKTRELNERATSFSATEAELRAQLNIYVEKFKQQRIIHDVPQGNGRNVEEDEETGKENQTLTRKHDQTNRNIIEMAEERTRAHEEIEKWRKKSNSLEALCRRMQEQGRGQRLAPELQPEDEEDDEGTESDYEDDYEEEEEDVSEEGGYDDLDDDDQDYHQHHHHHHHNHSHDHNHDQHRGHVPPPPAPSHKPVFGPPPPPQMLESRANGNPSSNHVNGIRH
;
A
#
# COMPACT_ATOMS: atom_id res chain seq x y z
N MET A 1 26.63 16.20 63.03
CA MET A 1 26.53 17.46 62.26
C MET A 1 25.80 17.08 60.97
N ALA A 2 24.47 17.16 60.96
CA ALA A 2 23.65 18.35 60.70
C ALA A 2 23.41 18.49 59.17
N THR A 3 22.25 18.06 58.64
CA THR A 3 21.03 18.88 58.37
C THR A 3 21.28 20.12 57.50
N ALA A 4 20.47 20.47 56.48
CA ALA A 4 19.35 19.82 55.77
C ALA A 4 18.96 20.73 54.56
N VAL A 5 17.70 20.63 54.06
CA VAL A 5 16.90 21.67 53.38
C VAL A 5 16.84 21.67 51.82
N LEU A 6 15.69 21.22 51.32
CA LEU A 6 14.95 21.55 50.07
C LEU A 6 13.92 22.69 50.38
N PRO A 7 13.03 23.19 49.48
CA PRO A 7 12.92 23.19 48.00
C PRO A 7 13.01 24.69 47.51
N PRO A 8 12.18 25.32 46.60
CA PRO A 8 11.18 24.88 45.61
C PRO A 8 11.21 25.58 44.21
N GLU A 9 10.12 25.32 43.47
CA GLU A 9 9.56 25.76 42.18
C GLU A 9 9.69 27.24 41.71
N ILE A 10 9.62 27.45 40.37
CA ILE A 10 8.44 28.02 39.66
C ILE A 10 8.55 27.84 38.12
N LEU A 11 7.40 27.84 37.45
CA LEU A 11 7.14 27.60 36.02
C LEU A 11 7.50 28.82 35.13
N ASP A 12 7.75 28.64 33.82
CA ASP A 12 6.74 29.02 32.80
C ASP A 12 6.99 28.47 31.36
N SER A 13 5.86 28.30 30.69
CA SER A 13 5.46 28.00 29.30
C SER A 13 6.39 28.29 28.10
N THR A 14 6.28 27.42 27.08
CA THR A 14 5.84 27.88 25.74
C THR A 14 5.14 26.79 24.93
N THR A 15 4.16 27.20 24.13
CA THR A 15 3.08 26.37 23.55
C THR A 15 3.25 26.15 22.04
N THR A 16 2.48 25.19 21.48
CA THR A 16 1.90 25.11 20.10
C THR A 16 2.22 23.75 19.46
N THR A 17 1.41 22.71 19.64
CA THR A 17 0.08 22.47 19.05
C THR A 17 0.12 22.24 17.53
N THR A 18 -0.08 21.00 17.11
CA THR A 18 -0.53 20.65 15.75
C THR A 18 -1.90 19.99 15.87
N THR A 19 -2.92 20.61 15.31
CA THR A 19 -4.28 20.08 15.20
C THR A 19 -4.48 19.40 13.86
N ALA A 20 -5.02 18.18 13.87
CA ALA A 20 -5.67 17.55 12.72
C ALA A 20 -6.88 16.77 13.23
N THR A 21 -8.07 17.32 12.98
CA THR A 21 -9.33 16.89 13.60
C THR A 21 -9.95 15.72 12.82
N ALA A 22 -10.47 14.72 13.52
CA ALA A 22 -11.34 13.70 12.95
C ALA A 22 -12.81 14.01 13.25
N THR A 23 -13.69 13.66 12.31
CA THR A 23 -15.13 13.44 12.55
C THR A 23 -15.44 12.05 11.99
N ALA A 24 -15.58 11.01 12.82
CA ALA A 24 -16.72 10.69 13.69
C ALA A 24 -17.92 10.09 12.93
N THR A 25 -18.36 8.87 13.33
CA THR A 25 -19.70 8.60 13.91
C THR A 25 -19.87 7.11 14.34
N ALA A 26 -19.91 6.92 15.66
CA ALA A 26 -20.77 6.03 16.48
C ALA A 26 -20.91 4.49 16.34
N ALA A 27 -21.11 3.88 17.53
CA ALA A 27 -21.99 2.73 17.88
C ALA A 27 -21.50 1.28 17.58
N ASN A 28 -21.68 0.27 18.47
CA ASN A 28 -22.15 0.25 19.87
C ASN A 28 -21.76 -1.06 20.61
N SER A 29 -21.63 -1.01 21.96
CA SER A 29 -21.78 -2.11 22.97
C SER A 29 -20.89 -3.39 22.84
N THR A 30 -20.65 -4.25 23.84
CA THR A 30 -21.06 -4.35 25.26
C THR A 30 -20.01 -5.15 26.05
N ALA A 31 -19.66 -4.78 27.28
CA ALA A 31 -19.17 -5.72 28.31
C ALA A 31 -19.19 -5.10 29.73
N THR A 32 -19.99 -5.70 30.59
CA THR A 32 -20.25 -5.36 32.00
C THR A 32 -19.03 -5.35 32.93
N ALA A 33 -19.03 -4.45 33.92
CA ALA A 33 -18.11 -4.47 35.06
C ALA A 33 -18.81 -4.89 36.36
N SER A 34 -18.07 -5.48 37.30
CA SER A 34 -18.35 -5.45 38.75
C SER A 34 -17.11 -5.86 39.57
N ALA A 35 -16.93 -5.23 40.72
CA ALA A 35 -15.89 -5.48 41.73
C ALA A 35 -16.58 -5.60 43.12
N PRO A 36 -15.93 -5.54 44.31
CA PRO A 36 -14.50 -5.64 44.67
C PRO A 36 -14.25 -6.56 45.92
N ALA A 37 -13.06 -6.43 46.55
CA ALA A 37 -12.80 -6.46 48.02
C ALA A 37 -11.97 -7.61 48.66
N SER A 38 -10.69 -7.29 48.94
CA SER A 38 -9.91 -7.52 50.20
C SER A 38 -9.94 -8.84 51.00
N SER A 39 -8.75 -9.41 51.27
CA SER A 39 -8.11 -9.40 52.62
C SER A 39 -6.77 -10.19 52.71
N SER A 40 -6.03 -9.99 53.82
CA SER A 40 -4.71 -10.52 54.21
C SER A 40 -4.57 -12.06 54.13
N THR A 41 -3.37 -12.69 54.13
CA THR A 41 -2.45 -12.79 55.29
C THR A 41 -1.08 -13.43 54.92
N ARG A 42 -0.05 -13.19 55.75
CA ARG A 42 1.32 -13.76 55.69
C ARG A 42 1.35 -15.27 56.02
N THR A 43 2.32 -16.01 55.46
CA THR A 43 3.39 -16.72 56.22
C THR A 43 4.46 -17.30 55.28
N ALA A 44 5.64 -17.58 55.84
CA ALA A 44 6.76 -18.24 55.16
C ALA A 44 7.26 -19.42 56.02
N THR A 45 7.88 -20.42 55.41
CA THR A 45 8.66 -21.45 56.12
C THR A 45 9.80 -22.00 55.27
N SER A 46 10.97 -22.13 55.88
CA SER A 46 12.19 -22.69 55.30
C SER A 46 13.03 -23.33 56.41
N THR A 47 13.52 -24.55 56.20
CA THR A 47 14.38 -25.32 57.13
C THR A 47 15.19 -26.32 56.27
N SER A 48 16.54 -26.32 56.31
CA SER A 48 17.42 -26.99 57.30
C SER A 48 17.40 -28.53 57.24
N ALA A 49 18.49 -29.29 57.38
CA ALA A 49 19.92 -28.93 57.45
C ALA A 49 20.85 -30.17 57.24
N ASN A 50 22.10 -29.88 56.85
CA ASN A 50 23.39 -30.52 57.16
C ASN A 50 23.45 -31.87 57.97
N SER A 51 24.25 -32.84 57.52
CA SER A 51 25.34 -33.48 58.33
C SER A 51 26.11 -34.61 57.62
N THR A 52 27.40 -34.74 57.96
CA THR A 52 28.32 -35.85 57.64
C THR A 52 28.70 -36.64 58.90
N PRO A 53 29.20 -37.88 58.78
CA PRO A 53 30.44 -38.21 59.51
C PRO A 53 31.46 -39.10 58.74
N VAL A 54 32.57 -39.43 59.42
CA VAL A 54 33.85 -39.97 58.91
C VAL A 54 34.17 -41.36 59.49
N SER A 55 34.80 -42.27 58.74
CA SER A 55 35.97 -43.08 59.20
C SER A 55 36.57 -44.09 58.18
N ALA A 56 37.87 -43.91 57.93
CA ALA A 56 39.01 -44.85 58.05
C ALA A 56 39.04 -46.30 57.47
N GLN A 57 40.26 -46.63 56.99
CA GLN A 57 40.98 -47.93 56.89
C GLN A 57 40.85 -48.84 55.65
N THR A 58 42.04 -49.27 55.19
CA THR A 58 42.36 -50.34 54.22
C THR A 58 43.00 -51.53 54.96
N PRO A 59 42.91 -52.78 54.45
CA PRO A 59 43.99 -53.30 53.60
C PRO A 59 43.52 -54.19 52.41
N ALA A 60 44.48 -54.59 51.56
CA ALA A 60 44.31 -55.44 50.37
C ALA A 60 44.46 -56.95 50.72
N PRO A 61 44.71 -57.89 49.78
CA PRO A 61 44.43 -57.96 48.32
C PRO A 61 43.72 -59.28 47.90
N GLN A 62 43.16 -59.38 46.68
CA GLN A 62 43.10 -60.67 45.95
C GLN A 62 42.80 -60.55 44.44
N GLN A 63 43.26 -61.55 43.70
CA GLN A 63 43.08 -61.74 42.25
C GLN A 63 41.77 -62.48 41.96
N THR A 64 41.11 -62.17 40.84
CA THR A 64 40.39 -63.19 40.03
C THR A 64 40.30 -62.74 38.56
N HIS A 65 40.41 -63.71 37.65
CA HIS A 65 40.15 -63.53 36.22
C HIS A 65 38.63 -63.50 35.94
N GLN A 66 38.20 -62.66 35.00
CA GLN A 66 37.50 -63.05 33.76
C GLN A 66 36.88 -61.83 33.06
N SER A 67 37.17 -61.65 31.77
CA SER A 67 36.37 -60.78 30.90
C SER A 67 36.57 -61.09 29.42
N MET A 68 35.52 -61.60 28.79
CA MET A 68 35.07 -61.40 27.40
C MET A 68 33.55 -61.66 27.42
N PRO A 69 32.71 -61.05 26.55
CA PRO A 69 33.03 -60.68 25.16
C PRO A 69 32.67 -59.25 24.73
N SER A 70 33.05 -58.94 23.49
CA SER A 70 32.90 -57.66 22.80
C SER A 70 31.46 -57.31 22.42
N SER A 71 31.13 -56.01 22.36
CA SER A 71 30.56 -55.42 21.13
C SER A 71 30.66 -53.88 21.08
N ASN A 72 31.09 -53.38 19.92
CA ASN A 72 30.89 -52.08 19.27
C ASN A 72 30.52 -50.82 20.09
N MET A 73 31.32 -49.75 19.93
CA MET A 73 30.98 -48.62 19.04
C MET A 73 32.10 -47.57 18.96
N ALA A 74 32.23 -46.90 17.80
CA ALA A 74 33.36 -46.02 17.50
C ALA A 74 33.16 -44.56 17.98
N LYS A 75 34.23 -43.94 18.52
CA LYS A 75 34.46 -42.47 18.40
C LYS A 75 35.91 -42.05 18.66
N LYS A 76 36.65 -41.83 17.55
CA LYS A 76 37.75 -40.87 17.32
C LYS A 76 38.60 -40.48 18.55
N GLN A 77 39.72 -41.19 18.74
CA GLN A 77 40.75 -40.82 19.73
C GLN A 77 41.25 -39.38 19.52
N LYS A 78 41.25 -38.58 20.60
CA LYS A 78 42.01 -37.32 20.68
C LYS A 78 43.35 -37.65 21.33
N ALA A 79 44.44 -37.52 20.58
CA ALA A 79 45.77 -37.91 21.03
C ALA A 79 46.18 -37.20 22.34
N LYS A 80 46.16 -37.94 23.45
CA LYS A 80 46.84 -37.56 24.69
C LYS A 80 48.32 -37.79 24.44
N LYS A 81 49.13 -36.73 24.36
CA LYS A 81 50.59 -36.85 24.26
C LYS A 81 51.09 -37.72 25.42
N THR A 82 51.55 -38.93 25.09
CA THR A 82 52.38 -39.74 25.97
C THR A 82 53.69 -39.00 26.16
N ALA A 83 54.14 -38.82 27.40
CA ALA A 83 55.48 -38.29 27.66
C ALA A 83 56.50 -39.23 27.01
N ASP A 84 57.54 -38.65 26.40
CA ASP A 84 58.56 -39.39 25.68
C ASP A 84 59.34 -40.30 26.65
N PRO A 85 59.49 -41.61 26.38
CA PRO A 85 60.28 -42.51 27.24
C PRO A 85 61.74 -42.05 27.42
N SER A 86 62.27 -41.20 26.54
CA SER A 86 63.57 -40.54 26.73
C SER A 86 63.55 -39.50 27.86
N GLU A 87 62.46 -38.73 28.02
CA GLU A 87 62.35 -37.73 29.09
C GLU A 87 62.16 -38.39 30.47
N THR A 88 61.35 -39.45 30.54
CA THR A 88 61.16 -40.19 31.81
C THR A 88 62.44 -40.88 32.26
N SER A 89 63.21 -41.44 31.32
CA SER A 89 64.55 -41.99 31.59
C SER A 89 65.54 -40.93 32.11
N LYS A 90 65.56 -39.74 31.51
CA LYS A 90 66.41 -38.60 31.97
C LYS A 90 66.01 -38.11 33.36
N LEU A 91 64.71 -38.01 33.66
CA LEU A 91 64.21 -37.63 34.99
C LEU A 91 64.59 -38.67 36.06
N LEU A 92 64.53 -39.97 35.72
CA LEU A 92 65.01 -41.05 36.58
C LEU A 92 66.51 -40.96 36.84
N ALA A 93 67.33 -40.77 35.80
CA ALA A 93 68.78 -40.62 35.93
C ALA A 93 69.16 -39.41 36.80
N ALA A 94 68.51 -38.26 36.60
CA ALA A 94 68.70 -37.08 37.44
C ALA A 94 68.29 -37.32 38.91
N LYS A 95 67.20 -38.07 39.14
CA LYS A 95 66.75 -38.42 40.50
C LYS A 95 67.72 -39.37 41.20
N ILE A 96 68.31 -40.32 40.48
CA ILE A 96 69.34 -41.23 41.00
C ILE A 96 70.60 -40.44 41.37
N SER A 97 71.10 -39.61 40.46
CA SER A 97 72.30 -38.79 40.70
C SER A 97 72.15 -37.84 41.89
N GLN A 98 70.94 -37.28 42.11
CA GLN A 98 70.66 -36.47 43.31
C GLN A 98 70.78 -37.30 44.59
N LEU A 99 70.14 -38.46 44.64
CA LEU A 99 70.15 -39.33 45.82
C LEU A 99 71.56 -39.87 46.15
N GLU A 100 72.38 -40.15 45.12
CA GLU A 100 73.78 -40.55 45.30
C GLU A 100 74.63 -39.40 45.86
N GLN A 101 74.39 -38.16 45.41
CA GLN A 101 75.07 -36.97 45.92
C GLN A 101 74.66 -36.65 47.37
N ASP A 102 73.37 -36.75 47.68
CA ASP A 102 72.85 -36.55 49.04
C ASP A 102 73.47 -37.57 50.02
N ALA A 103 73.50 -38.85 49.64
CA ALA A 103 74.09 -39.93 50.44
C ALA A 103 75.62 -39.85 50.59
N ALA A 104 76.33 -39.22 49.65
CA ALA A 104 77.74 -38.89 49.80
C ALA A 104 77.94 -37.77 50.84
N GLY A 105 77.13 -36.71 50.76
CA GLY A 105 77.17 -35.60 51.70
C GLY A 105 76.83 -35.97 53.14
N GLU A 106 75.94 -36.95 53.36
CA GLU A 106 75.66 -37.50 54.70
C GLU A 106 76.88 -38.24 55.29
N LYS A 107 77.61 -39.02 54.49
CA LYS A 107 78.82 -39.72 54.95
C LYS A 107 79.93 -38.78 55.35
N ASP A 108 80.15 -37.71 54.57
CA ASP A 108 81.18 -36.71 54.88
C ASP A 108 80.86 -35.96 56.19
N GLN A 109 79.57 -35.67 56.45
CA GLN A 109 79.12 -35.08 57.71
C GLN A 109 79.36 -35.99 58.92
N GLU A 110 79.03 -37.27 58.82
CA GLU A 110 79.24 -38.24 59.91
C GLU A 110 80.72 -38.35 60.30
N ILE A 111 81.61 -38.40 59.30
CA ILE A 111 83.07 -38.46 59.52
C ILE A 111 83.56 -37.17 60.20
N GLU A 112 83.01 -36.00 59.86
CA GLU A 112 83.40 -34.73 60.49
C GLU A 112 82.93 -34.63 61.95
N ILE A 113 81.71 -35.11 62.25
CA ILE A 113 81.21 -35.24 63.63
C ILE A 113 82.15 -36.13 64.45
N GLU A 114 82.54 -37.28 63.90
CA GLU A 114 83.45 -38.21 64.59
C GLU A 114 84.83 -37.59 64.88
N ARG A 115 85.36 -36.78 63.94
CA ARG A 115 86.61 -36.02 64.14
C ARG A 115 86.50 -34.98 65.25
N GLU A 116 85.43 -34.18 65.27
CA GLU A 116 85.27 -33.11 66.25
C GLU A 116 85.01 -33.69 67.66
N VAL A 117 84.25 -34.79 67.78
CA VAL A 117 84.09 -35.53 69.04
C VAL A 117 85.44 -36.05 69.55
N LYS A 118 86.26 -36.66 68.68
CA LYS A 118 87.62 -37.12 69.03
C LYS A 118 88.52 -35.94 69.44
N LYS A 119 88.39 -34.77 68.83
CA LYS A 119 89.14 -33.55 69.17
C LYS A 119 88.72 -33.00 70.54
N ALA A 120 87.43 -32.74 70.76
CA ALA A 120 86.89 -32.28 72.05
C ALA A 120 87.24 -33.23 73.21
N THR A 121 87.25 -34.55 72.96
CA THR A 121 87.67 -35.56 73.95
C THR A 121 89.15 -35.45 74.30
N ARG A 122 90.05 -35.17 73.35
CA ARG A 122 91.47 -34.94 73.64
C ARG A 122 91.68 -33.63 74.41
N ASP A 123 91.06 -32.55 73.95
CA ASP A 123 91.18 -31.22 74.54
C ASP A 123 90.71 -31.21 76.01
N LEU A 124 89.61 -31.91 76.31
CA LEU A 124 89.12 -32.09 77.68
C LEU A 124 90.11 -32.89 78.55
N ASN A 125 90.64 -34.01 78.06
CA ASN A 125 91.61 -34.80 78.82
C ASN A 125 92.91 -34.03 79.09
N GLN A 126 93.39 -33.25 78.12
CA GLN A 126 94.56 -32.38 78.27
C GLN A 126 94.33 -31.25 79.29
N LEU A 127 93.13 -30.66 79.30
CA LEU A 127 92.75 -29.68 80.34
C LEU A 127 92.77 -30.31 81.73
N LEU A 128 92.25 -31.54 81.86
CA LEU A 128 92.19 -32.25 83.14
C LEU A 128 93.57 -32.72 83.64
N SER A 129 94.51 -33.09 82.76
CA SER A 129 95.87 -33.46 83.16
C SER A 129 96.65 -32.31 83.81
N ASN A 130 96.28 -31.06 83.50
CA ASN A 130 96.92 -29.87 84.04
C ASN A 130 96.34 -29.41 85.39
N ILE A 131 95.32 -30.07 85.92
CA ILE A 131 94.65 -29.69 87.18
C ILE A 131 94.99 -30.72 88.26
N GLU A 132 95.90 -30.35 89.17
CA GLU A 132 96.44 -31.25 90.18
C GLU A 132 95.37 -31.69 91.21
N SER A 133 94.58 -30.74 91.73
CA SER A 133 93.49 -30.98 92.69
C SER A 133 92.36 -31.85 92.11
N PRO A 134 92.03 -33.01 92.71
CA PRO A 134 90.90 -33.84 92.26
C PRO A 134 89.53 -33.13 92.34
N MET A 135 89.33 -32.26 93.34
CA MET A 135 88.07 -31.50 93.48
C MET A 135 87.92 -30.44 92.38
N THR A 136 89.00 -29.71 92.08
CA THR A 136 88.99 -28.69 91.01
C THR A 136 88.85 -29.34 89.62
N ARG A 137 89.36 -30.58 89.43
CA ARG A 137 89.04 -31.40 88.25
C ARG A 137 87.54 -31.67 88.14
N LEU A 138 86.92 -32.16 89.21
CA LEU A 138 85.48 -32.47 89.23
C LEU A 138 84.61 -31.24 88.93
N GLU A 139 84.89 -30.10 89.57
CA GLU A 139 84.21 -28.82 89.31
C GLU A 139 84.37 -28.37 87.85
N THR A 140 85.56 -28.53 87.27
CA THR A 140 85.84 -28.16 85.87
C THR A 140 85.07 -29.06 84.90
N VAL A 141 85.02 -30.38 85.16
CA VAL A 141 84.21 -31.33 84.39
C VAL A 141 82.72 -30.98 84.47
N GLN A 142 82.21 -30.74 85.68
CA GLN A 142 80.81 -30.36 85.91
C GLN A 142 80.44 -29.06 85.18
N ARG A 143 81.32 -28.06 85.22
CA ARG A 143 81.16 -26.79 84.50
C ARG A 143 81.10 -27.03 82.99
N LYS A 144 82.02 -27.83 82.43
CA LYS A 144 82.05 -28.16 81.00
C LYS A 144 80.81 -28.91 80.54
N TYR A 145 80.29 -29.87 81.31
CA TYR A 145 79.01 -30.52 81.00
C TYR A 145 77.81 -29.56 81.10
N THR A 146 77.85 -28.58 82.01
CA THR A 146 76.78 -27.58 82.16
C THR A 146 76.78 -26.58 80.99
N GLU A 147 77.97 -26.13 80.56
CA GLU A 147 78.18 -25.32 79.35
C GLU A 147 77.66 -26.06 78.11
N LEU A 148 78.10 -27.31 77.90
CA LEU A 148 77.68 -28.16 76.79
C LEU A 148 76.16 -28.37 76.74
N LEU A 149 75.51 -28.59 77.89
CA LEU A 149 74.04 -28.72 77.97
C LEU A 149 73.32 -27.40 77.63
N ALA A 150 73.90 -26.25 78.00
CA ALA A 150 73.35 -24.94 77.65
C ALA A 150 73.50 -24.63 76.15
N GLU A 151 74.64 -24.98 75.57
CA GLU A 151 74.92 -24.87 74.13
C GLU A 151 74.01 -25.78 73.30
N MET A 152 73.84 -27.06 73.69
CA MET A 152 72.91 -27.99 73.06
C MET A 152 71.47 -27.42 73.06
N LYS A 153 70.98 -26.95 74.21
CA LYS A 153 69.65 -26.30 74.33
C LYS A 153 69.54 -24.98 73.57
N LYS A 154 70.65 -24.30 73.26
CA LYS A 154 70.66 -23.12 72.39
C LYS A 154 70.55 -23.56 70.93
N LEU A 155 71.35 -24.54 70.53
CA LEU A 155 71.35 -25.13 69.18
C LEU A 155 69.98 -25.72 68.82
N ASP A 156 69.33 -26.45 69.72
CA ASP A 156 67.96 -26.98 69.52
C ASP A 156 66.95 -25.88 69.16
N ARG A 157 67.02 -24.74 69.85
CA ARG A 157 66.13 -23.58 69.61
C ARG A 157 66.46 -22.87 68.30
N GLU A 158 67.74 -22.81 67.93
CA GLU A 158 68.19 -22.22 66.66
C GLU A 158 67.81 -23.12 65.48
N TYR A 159 67.98 -24.44 65.60
CA TYR A 159 67.50 -25.43 64.66
C TYR A 159 65.97 -25.36 64.49
N ALA A 160 65.20 -25.29 65.58
CA ALA A 160 63.75 -25.16 65.51
C ALA A 160 63.29 -23.85 64.82
N LYS A 161 64.03 -22.75 64.97
CA LYS A 161 63.79 -21.49 64.23
C LYS A 161 64.16 -21.63 62.75
N SER A 162 65.33 -22.23 62.47
CA SER A 162 65.83 -22.44 61.11
C SER A 162 64.89 -23.33 60.30
N LYS A 163 64.43 -24.45 60.88
CA LYS A 163 63.45 -25.36 60.29
C LYS A 163 62.15 -24.64 59.92
N LYS A 164 61.55 -23.88 60.86
CA LYS A 164 60.33 -23.09 60.58
C LYS A 164 60.54 -22.06 59.46
N ARG A 165 61.73 -21.45 59.36
CA ARG A 165 62.08 -20.55 58.25
C ARG A 165 62.21 -21.31 56.92
N GLY A 166 62.78 -22.51 56.94
CA GLY A 166 62.83 -23.42 55.79
C GLY A 166 61.44 -23.79 55.28
N ASP A 167 60.56 -24.26 56.17
CA ASP A 167 59.17 -24.63 55.84
C ASP A 167 58.39 -23.45 55.24
N GLN A 168 58.58 -22.23 55.79
CA GLN A 168 57.96 -21.01 55.26
C GLN A 168 58.50 -20.62 53.89
N LEU A 169 59.83 -20.64 53.68
CA LEU A 169 60.45 -20.34 52.40
C LEU A 169 60.08 -21.37 51.31
N GLN A 170 59.95 -22.65 51.68
CA GLN A 170 59.47 -23.71 50.80
C GLN A 170 58.04 -23.42 50.33
N LYS A 171 57.14 -23.07 51.26
CA LYS A 171 55.75 -22.70 50.95
C LYS A 171 55.64 -21.43 50.09
N GLU A 172 56.48 -20.43 50.32
CA GLU A 172 56.57 -19.22 49.49
C GLU A 172 57.10 -19.53 48.09
N GLN A 173 58.10 -20.41 47.98
CA GLN A 173 58.62 -20.87 46.69
C GLN A 173 57.54 -21.63 45.88
N GLU A 174 56.78 -22.53 46.51
CA GLU A 174 55.68 -23.25 45.88
C GLU A 174 54.55 -22.31 45.44
N LYS A 175 54.18 -21.35 46.29
CA LYS A 175 53.21 -20.29 45.93
C LYS A 175 53.69 -19.51 44.70
N SER A 176 54.93 -19.02 44.72
CA SER A 176 55.55 -18.26 43.62
C SER A 176 55.61 -19.08 42.32
N LYS A 177 56.02 -20.35 42.39
CA LYS A 177 55.97 -21.30 41.25
C LYS A 177 54.55 -21.42 40.66
N SER A 178 53.53 -21.50 41.51
CA SER A 178 52.12 -21.59 41.07
C SER A 178 51.62 -20.28 40.40
N GLU A 179 52.04 -19.13 40.90
CA GLU A 179 51.69 -17.81 40.35
C GLU A 179 52.40 -17.55 39.03
N LEU A 180 53.66 -17.98 38.89
CA LEU A 180 54.41 -17.96 37.64
C LEU A 180 53.74 -18.84 36.57
N GLY A 181 53.29 -20.06 36.93
CA GLY A 181 52.56 -20.95 36.02
C GLY A 181 51.22 -20.37 35.52
N LYS A 182 50.48 -19.70 36.40
CA LYS A 182 49.26 -18.94 36.02
C LYS A 182 49.61 -17.79 35.07
N THR A 183 50.66 -17.05 35.37
CA THR A 183 51.13 -15.90 34.56
C THR A 183 51.56 -16.34 33.16
N ALA A 184 52.34 -17.42 33.05
CA ALA A 184 52.71 -18.02 31.76
C ALA A 184 51.47 -18.45 30.96
N THR A 185 50.50 -19.11 31.60
CA THR A 185 49.24 -19.51 30.95
C THR A 185 48.43 -18.31 30.44
N MET A 186 48.44 -17.19 31.16
CA MET A 186 47.78 -15.95 30.70
C MET A 186 48.54 -15.28 29.55
N LYS A 187 49.88 -15.26 29.61
CA LYS A 187 50.75 -14.79 28.51
C LYS A 187 50.47 -15.56 27.21
N ASP A 188 50.41 -16.89 27.27
CA ASP A 188 50.11 -17.75 26.11
C ASP A 188 48.72 -17.48 25.50
N LYS A 189 47.73 -17.15 26.34
CA LYS A 189 46.39 -16.77 25.87
C LYS A 189 46.40 -15.40 25.20
N LEU A 190 47.09 -14.42 25.78
CA LEU A 190 47.24 -13.08 25.20
C LEU A 190 48.01 -13.12 23.88
N GLU A 191 49.10 -13.88 23.79
CA GLU A 191 49.84 -14.05 22.54
C GLU A 191 48.99 -14.68 21.43
N LYS A 192 48.12 -15.65 21.75
CA LYS A 192 47.16 -16.23 20.79
C LYS A 192 46.15 -15.19 20.32
N LEU A 193 45.52 -14.47 21.25
CA LEU A 193 44.57 -13.41 20.92
C LEU A 193 45.21 -12.29 20.09
N CYS A 194 46.44 -11.89 20.38
CA CYS A 194 47.18 -10.92 19.57
C CYS A 194 47.43 -11.45 18.15
N ARG A 195 47.85 -12.71 17.98
CA ARG A 195 48.05 -13.33 16.65
C ARG A 195 46.75 -13.45 15.87
N GLU A 196 45.65 -13.83 16.53
CA GLU A 196 44.31 -13.92 15.94
C GLU A 196 43.79 -12.53 15.52
N LEU A 197 43.91 -11.53 16.39
CA LEU A 197 43.55 -10.13 16.09
C LEU A 197 44.37 -9.56 14.93
N THR A 198 45.68 -9.82 14.87
CA THR A 198 46.52 -9.43 13.72
C THR A 198 46.08 -10.12 12.43
N LYS A 199 45.69 -11.41 12.51
CA LYS A 199 45.21 -12.18 11.35
C LYS A 199 43.86 -11.68 10.83
N GLU A 200 42.89 -11.42 11.72
CA GLU A 200 41.58 -10.89 11.32
C GLU A 200 41.69 -9.44 10.83
N ASN A 201 42.52 -8.58 11.43
CA ASN A 201 42.81 -7.25 10.89
C ASN A 201 43.40 -7.30 9.47
N LYS A 202 44.32 -8.24 9.21
CA LYS A 202 44.84 -8.45 7.84
C LYS A 202 43.73 -8.89 6.88
N LYS A 203 42.91 -9.86 7.28
CA LYS A 203 41.77 -10.36 6.49
C LYS A 203 40.74 -9.26 6.16
N VAL A 204 40.41 -8.39 7.12
CA VAL A 204 39.53 -7.23 6.90
C VAL A 204 40.16 -6.24 5.92
N LYS A 205 41.47 -5.97 6.03
CA LYS A 205 42.19 -5.11 5.09
C LYS A 205 42.19 -5.69 3.66
N ASP A 206 42.47 -6.98 3.53
CA ASP A 206 42.51 -7.68 2.25
C ASP A 206 41.11 -7.74 1.60
N GLU A 207 40.04 -7.95 2.40
CA GLU A 207 38.65 -7.95 1.92
C GLU A 207 38.15 -6.55 1.54
N ASN A 208 38.47 -5.51 2.32
CA ASN A 208 38.15 -4.12 1.95
C ASN A 208 38.80 -3.73 0.61
N LYS A 209 40.07 -4.11 0.39
CA LYS A 209 40.76 -3.89 -0.88
C LYS A 209 40.07 -4.63 -2.04
N ARG A 210 39.66 -5.88 -1.82
CA ARG A 210 38.92 -6.68 -2.81
C ARG A 210 37.56 -6.05 -3.15
N LEU A 211 36.86 -5.51 -2.15
CA LEU A 211 35.60 -4.79 -2.34
C LEU A 211 35.81 -3.49 -3.12
N GLU A 212 36.81 -2.68 -2.75
CA GLU A 212 37.19 -1.45 -3.47
C GLU A 212 37.52 -1.71 -4.94
N GLU A 213 38.35 -2.73 -5.25
CA GLU A 213 38.66 -3.14 -6.62
C GLU A 213 37.43 -3.63 -7.40
N THR A 214 36.47 -4.26 -6.72
CA THR A 214 35.23 -4.74 -7.33
C THR A 214 34.27 -3.60 -7.62
N GLU A 215 34.15 -2.66 -6.69
CA GLU A 215 33.33 -1.44 -6.78
C GLU A 215 33.86 -0.52 -7.89
N GLN A 216 35.18 -0.28 -7.92
CA GLN A 216 35.84 0.49 -8.98
C GLN A 216 35.72 -0.17 -10.36
N ARG A 217 35.67 -1.51 -10.44
CA ARG A 217 35.38 -2.24 -11.69
C ARG A 217 33.92 -2.04 -12.12
N ALA A 218 32.97 -2.13 -11.18
CA ALA A 218 31.55 -1.90 -11.46
C ALA A 218 31.28 -0.45 -11.93
N ARG A 219 31.88 0.56 -11.26
CA ARG A 219 31.81 1.96 -11.70
C ARG A 219 32.32 2.16 -13.12
N ARG A 220 33.47 1.55 -13.48
CA ARG A 220 34.01 1.61 -14.85
C ARG A 220 33.04 1.03 -15.87
N ILE A 221 32.51 -0.17 -15.64
CA ILE A 221 31.54 -0.81 -16.53
C ILE A 221 30.27 0.04 -16.71
N VAL A 222 29.78 0.70 -15.64
CA VAL A 222 28.63 1.60 -15.73
C VAL A 222 28.97 2.84 -16.55
N ASN A 223 30.11 3.48 -16.32
CA ASN A 223 30.53 4.65 -17.09
C ASN A 223 30.74 4.30 -18.57
N GLU A 224 31.45 3.21 -18.89
CA GLU A 224 31.66 2.73 -20.27
C GLU A 224 30.32 2.49 -21.01
N ARG A 225 29.30 1.98 -20.30
CA ARG A 225 27.94 1.81 -20.85
C ARG A 225 27.21 3.14 -21.04
N LEU A 226 27.36 4.08 -20.11
CA LEU A 226 26.77 5.43 -20.24
C LEU A 226 27.40 6.20 -21.40
N ASP A 227 28.73 6.15 -21.53
CA ASP A 227 29.47 6.75 -22.65
C ASP A 227 29.04 6.13 -23.99
N SER A 228 28.89 4.80 -24.04
CA SER A 228 28.38 4.09 -25.23
C SER A 228 26.94 4.49 -25.57
N LEU A 229 26.06 4.66 -24.57
CA LEU A 229 24.68 5.10 -24.76
C LEU A 229 24.62 6.56 -25.23
N LEU A 230 25.42 7.45 -24.64
CA LEU A 230 25.53 8.84 -25.05
C LEU A 230 26.03 8.97 -26.49
N PHE A 231 27.02 8.16 -26.89
CA PHE A 231 27.49 8.08 -28.26
C PHE A 231 26.38 7.60 -29.21
N GLY A 232 25.66 6.53 -28.86
CA GLY A 232 24.52 6.06 -29.66
C GLY A 232 23.38 7.10 -29.80
N ILE A 233 23.11 7.89 -28.75
CA ILE A 233 22.16 9.01 -28.82
C ILE A 233 22.70 10.12 -29.74
N GLN A 234 24.00 10.44 -29.67
CA GLN A 234 24.64 11.41 -30.56
C GLN A 234 24.57 10.97 -32.03
N ASP A 235 24.83 9.69 -32.34
CA ASP A 235 24.69 9.13 -33.69
C ASP A 235 23.26 9.24 -34.21
N VAL A 236 22.25 8.89 -33.39
CA VAL A 236 20.83 9.02 -33.78
C VAL A 236 20.43 10.48 -33.98
N MET A 237 20.90 11.40 -33.13
CA MET A 237 20.66 12.84 -33.31
C MET A 237 21.35 13.38 -34.56
N ALA A 238 22.59 12.97 -34.85
CA ALA A 238 23.33 13.36 -36.05
C ALA A 238 22.66 12.84 -37.34
N ALA A 239 22.20 11.58 -37.32
CA ALA A 239 21.44 10.99 -38.42
C ALA A 239 20.09 11.70 -38.63
N LYS A 240 19.37 12.05 -37.56
CA LYS A 240 18.11 12.80 -37.64
C LYS A 240 18.30 14.25 -38.06
N SER A 241 19.40 14.91 -37.67
CA SER A 241 19.80 16.28 -38.06
C SER A 241 20.21 16.41 -39.55
N SER A 242 19.87 15.42 -40.38
CA SER A 242 19.93 15.58 -41.82
C SER A 242 18.89 16.62 -42.25
N ALA A 243 19.32 17.69 -42.92
CA ALA A 243 18.43 18.72 -43.46
C ALA A 243 17.34 18.18 -44.41
N ARG A 244 17.45 16.92 -44.87
CA ARG A 244 16.38 16.22 -45.59
C ARG A 244 15.28 15.71 -44.65
N SER A 245 15.64 15.18 -43.48
CA SER A 245 14.68 14.74 -42.46
C SER A 245 13.87 15.92 -41.93
N ASP A 246 14.55 17.01 -41.55
CA ASP A 246 13.87 18.22 -41.05
C ASP A 246 12.95 18.84 -42.11
N ARG A 247 13.37 18.85 -43.38
CA ARG A 247 12.51 19.32 -44.49
C ARG A 247 11.29 18.44 -44.71
N VAL A 248 11.44 17.12 -44.71
CA VAL A 248 10.29 16.19 -44.89
C VAL A 248 9.30 16.34 -43.74
N ASP A 249 9.79 16.50 -42.50
CA ASP A 249 8.94 16.76 -41.33
C ASP A 249 8.19 18.10 -41.52
N MET A 250 8.89 19.19 -41.85
CA MET A 250 8.27 20.50 -42.13
C MET A 250 7.27 20.51 -43.30
N GLU A 251 7.54 19.77 -44.37
CA GLU A 251 6.67 19.62 -45.55
C GLU A 251 5.39 18.84 -45.20
N LEU A 252 5.51 17.74 -44.44
CA LEU A 252 4.38 16.98 -43.92
C LEU A 252 3.51 17.86 -43.00
N ASP A 253 4.15 18.59 -42.09
CA ASP A 253 3.52 19.50 -41.15
C ASP A 253 2.77 20.65 -41.87
N ALA A 254 3.34 21.17 -42.96
CA ALA A 254 2.68 22.13 -43.83
C ALA A 254 1.48 21.53 -44.58
N ALA A 255 1.60 20.30 -45.11
CA ALA A 255 0.51 19.61 -45.78
C ALA A 255 -0.66 19.29 -44.82
N ILE A 256 -0.36 18.94 -43.56
CA ILE A 256 -1.36 18.75 -42.50
C ILE A 256 -2.07 20.07 -42.20
N ARG A 257 -1.35 21.18 -42.03
CA ARG A 257 -1.95 22.51 -41.84
C ARG A 257 -2.90 22.90 -42.99
N ILE A 258 -2.52 22.63 -44.24
CA ILE A 258 -3.37 22.89 -45.42
C ILE A 258 -4.62 22.00 -45.40
N LYS A 259 -4.49 20.70 -45.09
CA LYS A 259 -5.65 19.80 -44.97
C LYS A 259 -6.63 20.25 -43.87
N LEU A 260 -6.12 20.62 -42.70
CA LEU A 260 -6.95 21.11 -41.59
C LEU A 260 -7.67 22.41 -41.95
N LYS A 261 -6.99 23.35 -42.63
CA LYS A 261 -7.63 24.57 -43.15
C LYS A 261 -8.76 24.22 -44.14
N ASN A 262 -8.49 23.40 -45.15
CA ASN A 262 -9.49 23.02 -46.15
C ASN A 262 -10.71 22.29 -45.54
N ILE A 263 -10.52 21.56 -44.43
CA ILE A 263 -11.63 20.97 -43.66
C ILE A 263 -12.44 22.06 -42.96
N GLY A 264 -11.79 23.05 -42.33
CA GLY A 264 -12.44 24.23 -41.75
C GLY A 264 -13.26 25.02 -42.77
N ASP A 265 -12.65 25.39 -43.90
CA ASP A 265 -13.28 26.14 -44.99
C ASP A 265 -14.54 25.40 -45.53
N ARG A 266 -14.50 24.06 -45.60
CA ARG A 266 -15.67 23.23 -45.96
C ARG A 266 -16.78 23.23 -44.90
N PHE A 267 -16.43 23.19 -43.62
CA PHE A 267 -17.41 23.28 -42.54
C PHE A 267 -18.09 24.66 -42.52
N GLU A 268 -17.32 25.74 -42.71
CA GLU A 268 -17.85 27.10 -42.78
C GLU A 268 -18.80 27.26 -43.99
N ALA A 269 -18.41 26.82 -45.19
CA ALA A 269 -19.28 26.85 -46.36
C ALA A 269 -20.60 26.08 -46.13
N ARG A 270 -20.54 24.92 -45.46
CA ARG A 270 -21.73 24.13 -45.11
C ARG A 270 -22.60 24.84 -44.06
N GLU A 271 -22.02 25.53 -43.10
CA GLU A 271 -22.74 26.34 -42.11
C GLU A 271 -23.46 27.52 -42.79
N GLN A 272 -22.81 28.22 -43.73
CA GLN A 272 -23.44 29.29 -44.50
C GLN A 272 -24.61 28.78 -45.35
N HIS A 273 -24.48 27.60 -45.96
CA HIS A 273 -25.59 26.94 -46.66
C HIS A 273 -26.78 26.68 -45.73
N TYR A 274 -26.56 26.09 -44.54
CA TYR A 274 -27.64 25.86 -43.57
C TYR A 274 -28.26 27.17 -43.04
N LYS A 275 -27.46 28.23 -42.82
CA LYS A 275 -27.98 29.58 -42.49
C LYS A 275 -28.83 30.20 -43.60
N SER A 276 -28.57 29.85 -44.86
CA SER A 276 -29.42 30.25 -45.98
C SER A 276 -30.73 29.44 -46.01
N LEU A 277 -30.62 28.12 -45.85
CA LEU A 277 -31.77 27.22 -45.85
C LEU A 277 -32.75 27.52 -44.70
N LEU A 278 -32.25 27.81 -43.50
CA LEU A 278 -33.07 28.24 -42.36
C LEU A 278 -33.86 29.50 -42.68
N ARG A 279 -33.22 30.55 -43.25
CA ARG A 279 -33.91 31.77 -43.67
C ARG A 279 -35.02 31.51 -44.69
N VAL A 280 -34.83 30.57 -45.62
CA VAL A 280 -35.89 30.18 -46.57
C VAL A 280 -37.07 29.54 -45.83
N ARG A 281 -36.81 28.65 -44.87
CA ARG A 281 -37.86 28.00 -44.06
C ARG A 281 -38.56 28.98 -43.11
N ASP A 282 -37.86 29.94 -42.53
CA ASP A 282 -38.45 31.00 -41.71
C ASP A 282 -39.42 31.88 -42.52
N ILE A 283 -39.08 32.19 -43.78
CA ILE A 283 -39.95 32.93 -44.71
C ILE A 283 -41.15 32.08 -45.12
N GLU A 284 -40.94 30.79 -45.45
CA GLU A 284 -42.03 29.85 -45.78
C GLU A 284 -43.04 29.72 -44.63
N VAL A 285 -42.56 29.58 -43.39
CA VAL A 285 -43.40 29.56 -42.18
C VAL A 285 -44.17 30.87 -42.02
N GLN A 286 -43.54 32.03 -42.22
CA GLN A 286 -44.23 33.32 -42.17
C GLN A 286 -45.31 33.46 -43.25
N CYS A 287 -45.05 33.01 -44.48
CA CYS A 287 -46.03 32.99 -45.56
C CYS A 287 -47.23 32.08 -45.24
N LEU A 288 -46.99 30.89 -44.69
CA LEU A 288 -48.05 29.98 -44.27
C LEU A 288 -48.85 30.54 -43.09
N GLN A 289 -48.20 31.15 -42.09
CA GLN A 289 -48.85 31.83 -40.97
C GLN A 289 -49.75 32.98 -41.44
N ALA A 290 -49.25 33.83 -42.35
CA ALA A 290 -50.04 34.91 -42.95
C ALA A 290 -51.28 34.38 -43.69
N LYS A 291 -51.13 33.29 -44.46
CA LYS A 291 -52.25 32.66 -45.18
C LYS A 291 -53.30 32.06 -44.23
N CYS A 292 -52.87 31.41 -43.14
CA CYS A 292 -53.78 30.93 -42.09
C CYS A 292 -54.54 32.07 -41.42
N GLU A 293 -53.87 33.19 -41.15
CA GLU A 293 -54.45 34.41 -40.58
C GLU A 293 -55.47 35.07 -41.54
N GLU A 294 -55.22 35.04 -42.86
CA GLU A 294 -56.20 35.48 -43.87
C GLU A 294 -57.46 34.61 -43.87
N TYR A 295 -57.32 33.28 -43.86
CA TYR A 295 -58.45 32.36 -43.77
C TYR A 295 -59.23 32.54 -42.46
N ARG A 296 -58.54 32.72 -41.32
CA ARG A 296 -59.18 33.02 -40.02
C ARG A 296 -60.04 34.29 -40.11
N ARG A 297 -59.48 35.38 -40.63
CA ARG A 297 -60.21 36.65 -40.82
C ARG A 297 -61.35 36.53 -41.83
N ALA A 298 -61.25 35.64 -42.83
CA ALA A 298 -62.34 35.38 -43.77
C ALA A 298 -63.49 34.59 -43.11
N ALA A 299 -63.17 33.57 -42.33
CA ALA A 299 -64.15 32.83 -41.53
C ALA A 299 -64.85 33.73 -40.50
N GLU A 300 -64.11 34.64 -39.86
CA GLU A 300 -64.68 35.65 -38.94
C GLU A 300 -65.62 36.62 -39.66
N ARG A 301 -65.26 37.09 -40.86
CA ARG A 301 -66.12 37.94 -41.69
C ARG A 301 -67.41 37.24 -42.10
N GLU A 302 -67.35 35.99 -42.55
CA GLU A 302 -68.56 35.24 -42.93
C GLU A 302 -69.39 34.86 -41.69
N THR A 303 -68.76 34.57 -40.55
CA THR A 303 -69.45 34.36 -39.27
C THR A 303 -70.18 35.63 -38.81
N ALA A 304 -69.55 36.80 -38.91
CA ALA A 304 -70.17 38.08 -38.58
C ALA A 304 -71.36 38.40 -39.49
N LYS A 305 -71.22 38.19 -40.80
CA LYS A 305 -72.30 38.34 -41.77
C LYS A 305 -73.46 37.36 -41.53
N THR A 306 -73.15 36.12 -41.18
CA THR A 306 -74.17 35.12 -40.80
C THR A 306 -74.92 35.57 -39.54
N ARG A 307 -74.21 36.14 -38.57
CA ARG A 307 -74.81 36.72 -37.36
C ARG A 307 -75.76 37.87 -37.68
N GLU A 308 -75.33 38.84 -38.49
CA GLU A 308 -76.14 39.99 -38.92
C GLU A 308 -77.40 39.54 -39.70
N LEU A 309 -77.25 38.60 -40.64
CA LEU A 309 -78.37 38.04 -41.38
C LEU A 309 -79.35 37.29 -40.47
N ASN A 310 -78.85 36.57 -39.46
CA ASN A 310 -79.69 35.91 -38.46
C ASN A 310 -80.43 36.92 -37.56
N GLU A 311 -79.76 37.99 -37.11
CA GLU A 311 -80.38 39.10 -36.37
C GLU A 311 -81.48 39.79 -37.21
N ARG A 312 -81.27 39.95 -38.52
CA ARG A 312 -82.30 40.47 -39.43
C ARG A 312 -83.44 39.47 -39.66
N ALA A 313 -83.16 38.17 -39.76
CA ALA A 313 -84.17 37.15 -39.92
C ALA A 313 -85.06 37.02 -38.66
N THR A 314 -84.46 37.09 -37.46
CA THR A 314 -85.23 37.09 -36.20
C THR A 314 -86.07 38.36 -36.05
N SER A 315 -85.57 39.53 -36.45
CA SER A 315 -86.36 40.76 -36.43
C SER A 315 -87.55 40.72 -37.41
N PHE A 316 -87.36 40.20 -38.63
CA PHE A 316 -88.47 39.99 -39.55
C PHE A 316 -89.48 38.97 -39.03
N SER A 317 -89.03 37.85 -38.47
CA SER A 317 -89.90 36.84 -37.84
C SER A 317 -90.74 37.43 -36.70
N ALA A 318 -90.15 38.30 -35.86
CA ALA A 318 -90.87 39.03 -34.82
C ALA A 318 -91.94 39.98 -35.41
N THR A 319 -91.63 40.73 -36.48
CA THR A 319 -92.62 41.58 -37.16
C THR A 319 -93.72 40.79 -37.86
N GLU A 320 -93.41 39.60 -38.39
CA GLU A 320 -94.40 38.71 -38.99
C GLU A 320 -95.33 38.13 -37.92
N ALA A 321 -94.79 37.70 -36.78
CA ALA A 321 -95.59 37.21 -35.65
C ALA A 321 -96.56 38.28 -35.14
N GLU A 322 -96.12 39.53 -35.03
CA GLU A 322 -96.95 40.69 -34.69
C GLU A 322 -98.07 40.93 -35.73
N LEU A 323 -97.74 40.91 -37.04
CA LEU A 323 -98.75 41.03 -38.11
C LEU A 323 -99.74 39.87 -38.13
N ARG A 324 -99.30 38.64 -37.85
CA ARG A 324 -100.19 37.46 -37.69
C ARG A 324 -101.09 37.60 -36.46
N ALA A 325 -100.60 38.15 -35.35
CA ALA A 325 -101.40 38.44 -34.17
C ALA A 325 -102.50 39.48 -34.50
N GLN A 326 -102.13 40.56 -35.20
CA GLN A 326 -103.10 41.56 -35.69
C GLN A 326 -104.12 40.95 -36.65
N LEU A 327 -103.69 40.13 -37.62
CA LEU A 327 -104.59 39.44 -38.55
C LEU A 327 -105.56 38.51 -37.80
N ASN A 328 -105.09 37.75 -36.80
CA ASN A 328 -105.94 36.92 -35.96
C ASN A 328 -107.00 37.76 -35.22
N ILE A 329 -106.65 38.94 -34.70
CA ILE A 329 -107.61 39.88 -34.10
C ILE A 329 -108.66 40.34 -35.13
N TYR A 330 -108.27 40.63 -36.38
CA TYR A 330 -109.22 40.98 -37.44
C TYR A 330 -110.11 39.80 -37.86
N VAL A 331 -109.55 38.60 -38.01
CA VAL A 331 -110.30 37.37 -38.30
C VAL A 331 -111.28 37.08 -37.18
N GLU A 332 -110.92 37.29 -35.92
CA GLU A 332 -111.83 37.07 -34.78
C GLU A 332 -112.94 38.12 -34.72
N LYS A 333 -112.66 39.39 -35.07
CA LYS A 333 -113.71 40.41 -35.28
C LYS A 333 -114.65 40.05 -36.44
N PHE A 334 -114.11 39.53 -37.55
CA PHE A 334 -114.92 39.11 -38.69
C PHE A 334 -115.74 37.85 -38.37
N LYS A 335 -115.20 36.92 -37.58
CA LYS A 335 -115.95 35.80 -37.01
C LYS A 335 -117.02 36.27 -36.04
N GLN A 336 -116.78 37.27 -35.19
CA GLN A 336 -117.86 37.86 -34.36
C GLN A 336 -119.00 38.38 -35.24
N GLN A 337 -118.69 39.09 -36.34
CA GLN A 337 -119.70 39.51 -37.31
C GLN A 337 -120.38 38.33 -38.03
N ARG A 338 -119.65 37.26 -38.36
CA ARG A 338 -120.24 36.05 -38.97
C ARG A 338 -121.07 35.23 -37.97
N ILE A 339 -120.72 35.21 -36.68
CA ILE A 339 -121.46 34.57 -35.59
C ILE A 339 -122.72 35.37 -35.24
N ILE A 340 -122.73 36.68 -35.50
CA ILE A 340 -123.96 37.50 -35.47
C ILE A 340 -124.86 37.19 -36.67
N HIS A 341 -124.30 36.82 -37.83
CA HIS A 341 -125.06 36.59 -39.06
C HIS A 341 -125.54 35.14 -39.26
N ASP A 342 -124.74 34.12 -38.93
CA ASP A 342 -125.05 32.71 -39.15
C ASP A 342 -124.42 31.76 -38.10
N VAL A 343 -125.27 30.91 -37.50
CA VAL A 343 -124.99 29.89 -36.47
C VAL A 343 -126.03 28.77 -36.68
N PRO A 344 -125.77 27.44 -36.48
CA PRO A 344 -124.59 26.75 -35.91
C PRO A 344 -124.08 25.51 -36.72
N GLN A 345 -123.19 24.72 -36.07
CA GLN A 345 -122.88 23.27 -36.22
C GLN A 345 -121.63 22.89 -37.05
N GLY A 346 -120.73 22.02 -36.57
CA GLY A 346 -120.58 21.44 -35.21
C GLY A 346 -119.55 20.29 -35.10
N ASN A 347 -119.12 20.00 -33.86
CA ASN A 347 -118.50 18.76 -33.32
C ASN A 347 -117.00 18.40 -33.54
N GLY A 348 -116.42 17.77 -32.49
CA GLY A 348 -115.20 16.93 -32.49
C GLY A 348 -113.89 17.69 -32.27
N ARG A 349 -113.25 17.85 -31.09
CA ARG A 349 -112.95 16.97 -29.92
C ARG A 349 -111.93 15.84 -30.15
N ASN A 350 -110.89 15.86 -29.29
CA ASN A 350 -109.93 14.82 -28.90
C ASN A 350 -108.69 14.60 -29.78
N VAL A 351 -107.57 15.22 -29.40
CA VAL A 351 -106.18 14.82 -29.73
C VAL A 351 -105.29 15.19 -28.51
N GLU A 352 -105.28 14.36 -27.47
CA GLU A 352 -104.36 14.53 -26.31
C GLU A 352 -103.60 13.24 -25.91
N GLU A 353 -103.93 12.06 -26.45
CA GLU A 353 -103.15 10.81 -26.23
C GLU A 353 -102.04 10.57 -27.28
N ASP A 354 -102.13 11.18 -28.47
CA ASP A 354 -101.13 11.02 -29.55
C ASP A 354 -99.83 11.83 -29.32
N GLU A 355 -99.89 12.91 -28.53
CA GLU A 355 -98.70 13.74 -28.26
C GLU A 355 -97.76 13.15 -27.20
N GLU A 356 -98.28 12.45 -26.20
CA GLU A 356 -97.47 11.88 -25.12
C GLU A 356 -96.71 10.64 -25.61
N THR A 357 -97.40 9.75 -26.31
CA THR A 357 -96.81 8.58 -26.98
C THR A 357 -95.78 8.98 -28.06
N GLY A 358 -96.00 10.06 -28.80
CA GLY A 358 -95.03 10.62 -29.74
C GLY A 358 -93.73 11.13 -29.08
N LYS A 359 -93.82 11.72 -27.89
CA LYS A 359 -92.67 12.23 -27.12
C LYS A 359 -91.87 11.09 -26.46
N GLU A 360 -92.55 10.05 -25.98
CA GLU A 360 -91.89 8.85 -25.46
C GLU A 360 -91.13 8.10 -26.56
N ASN A 361 -91.75 7.92 -27.74
CA ASN A 361 -91.13 7.24 -28.88
C ASN A 361 -89.87 7.98 -29.40
N GLN A 362 -89.91 9.32 -29.54
CA GLN A 362 -88.70 10.10 -29.84
C GLN A 362 -87.59 9.94 -28.80
N THR A 363 -87.96 9.81 -27.52
CA THR A 363 -86.99 9.66 -26.43
C THR A 363 -86.34 8.27 -26.44
N LEU A 364 -87.11 7.23 -26.79
CA LEU A 364 -86.61 5.88 -27.04
C LEU A 364 -85.67 5.85 -28.25
N THR A 365 -86.01 6.47 -29.38
CA THR A 365 -85.12 6.57 -30.56
C THR A 365 -83.79 7.25 -30.20
N ARG A 366 -83.82 8.40 -29.50
CA ARG A 366 -82.59 9.09 -29.07
C ARG A 366 -81.71 8.23 -28.15
N LYS A 367 -82.31 7.44 -27.25
CA LYS A 367 -81.58 6.50 -26.36
C LYS A 367 -81.00 5.31 -27.14
N HIS A 368 -81.75 4.78 -28.11
CA HIS A 368 -81.28 3.71 -28.99
C HIS A 368 -80.08 4.18 -29.82
N ASP A 369 -80.17 5.34 -30.48
CA ASP A 369 -79.09 5.88 -31.30
C ASP A 369 -77.85 6.24 -30.48
N GLN A 370 -78.03 6.72 -29.24
CA GLN A 370 -76.90 6.95 -28.34
C GLN A 370 -76.24 5.64 -27.89
N THR A 371 -77.03 4.62 -27.57
CA THR A 371 -76.51 3.29 -27.22
C THR A 371 -75.73 2.69 -28.38
N ASN A 372 -76.24 2.78 -29.62
CA ASN A 372 -75.54 2.31 -30.82
C ASN A 372 -74.23 3.07 -31.08
N ARG A 373 -74.21 4.40 -30.89
CA ARG A 373 -72.95 5.18 -30.97
C ARG A 373 -71.92 4.68 -29.96
N ASN A 374 -72.31 4.53 -28.69
CA ASN A 374 -71.41 4.04 -27.65
C ASN A 374 -70.90 2.61 -27.92
N ILE A 375 -71.73 1.73 -28.51
CA ILE A 375 -71.33 0.37 -28.89
C ILE A 375 -70.28 0.39 -30.01
N ILE A 376 -70.46 1.25 -31.03
CA ILE A 376 -69.49 1.42 -32.12
C ILE A 376 -68.17 1.96 -31.57
N GLU A 377 -68.22 3.01 -30.74
CA GLU A 377 -67.04 3.62 -30.12
C GLU A 377 -66.24 2.60 -29.28
N MET A 378 -66.91 1.81 -28.43
CA MET A 378 -66.26 0.72 -27.68
C MET A 378 -65.71 -0.41 -28.57
N ALA A 379 -66.30 -0.66 -29.75
CA ALA A 379 -65.78 -1.64 -30.70
C ALA A 379 -64.51 -1.13 -31.41
N GLU A 380 -64.47 0.16 -31.77
CA GLU A 380 -63.28 0.82 -32.31
C GLU A 380 -62.17 0.90 -31.25
N GLU A 381 -62.47 1.29 -30.01
CA GLU A 381 -61.49 1.32 -28.91
C GLU A 381 -60.89 -0.06 -28.65
N ARG A 382 -61.71 -1.12 -28.63
CA ARG A 382 -61.23 -2.50 -28.50
C ARG A 382 -60.30 -2.88 -29.65
N THR A 383 -60.61 -2.44 -30.87
CA THR A 383 -59.78 -2.71 -32.06
C THR A 383 -58.44 -1.99 -31.96
N ARG A 384 -58.44 -0.69 -31.60
CA ARG A 384 -57.21 0.10 -31.35
C ARG A 384 -56.34 -0.54 -30.26
N ALA A 385 -56.94 -0.93 -29.13
CA ALA A 385 -56.22 -1.59 -28.05
C ALA A 385 -55.63 -2.95 -28.48
N HIS A 386 -56.35 -3.73 -29.29
CA HIS A 386 -55.84 -5.00 -29.82
C HIS A 386 -54.67 -4.78 -30.79
N GLU A 387 -54.72 -3.77 -31.66
CA GLU A 387 -53.58 -3.40 -32.51
C GLU A 387 -52.37 -2.95 -31.70
N GLU A 388 -52.54 -2.20 -30.61
CA GLU A 388 -51.45 -1.79 -29.73
C GLU A 388 -50.82 -3.00 -29.02
N ILE A 389 -51.62 -3.93 -28.51
CA ILE A 389 -51.14 -5.18 -27.93
C ILE A 389 -50.31 -5.97 -28.96
N GLU A 390 -50.76 -6.06 -30.22
CA GLU A 390 -50.01 -6.73 -31.28
C GLU A 390 -48.72 -5.99 -31.69
N LYS A 391 -48.71 -4.64 -31.68
CA LYS A 391 -47.50 -3.83 -31.87
C LYS A 391 -46.48 -4.10 -30.74
N TRP A 392 -46.93 -4.20 -29.48
CA TRP A 392 -46.08 -4.53 -28.35
C TRP A 392 -45.59 -5.98 -28.35
N ARG A 393 -46.44 -6.96 -28.71
CA ARG A 393 -46.04 -8.37 -28.90
C ARG A 393 -44.97 -8.53 -29.97
N LYS A 394 -45.16 -7.94 -31.15
CA LYS A 394 -44.14 -7.94 -32.22
C LYS A 394 -42.81 -7.35 -31.75
N LYS A 395 -42.85 -6.30 -30.93
CA LYS A 395 -41.66 -5.69 -30.34
C LYS A 395 -41.01 -6.57 -29.26
N SER A 396 -41.79 -7.26 -28.42
CA SER A 396 -41.29 -8.24 -27.44
C SER A 396 -40.59 -9.39 -28.16
N ASN A 397 -41.27 -10.04 -29.11
CA ASN A 397 -40.72 -11.14 -29.90
C ASN A 397 -39.44 -10.73 -30.65
N SER A 398 -39.37 -9.49 -31.16
CA SER A 398 -38.16 -8.96 -31.80
C SER A 398 -37.00 -8.77 -30.83
N LEU A 399 -37.27 -8.32 -29.60
CA LEU A 399 -36.26 -8.17 -28.55
C LEU A 399 -35.83 -9.55 -28.01
N GLU A 400 -36.74 -10.49 -27.83
CA GLU A 400 -36.45 -11.87 -27.44
C GLU A 400 -35.61 -12.60 -28.48
N ALA A 401 -35.94 -12.44 -29.77
CA ALA A 401 -35.13 -12.96 -30.88
C ALA A 401 -33.73 -12.32 -30.95
N LEU A 402 -33.62 -11.01 -30.66
CA LEU A 402 -32.32 -10.35 -30.55
C LEU A 402 -31.52 -10.86 -29.34
N CYS A 403 -32.16 -11.06 -28.18
CA CYS A 403 -31.52 -11.61 -26.99
C CYS A 403 -31.03 -13.05 -27.22
N ARG A 404 -31.84 -13.92 -27.84
CA ARG A 404 -31.41 -15.27 -28.24
C ARG A 404 -30.20 -15.21 -29.19
N ARG A 405 -30.27 -14.41 -30.25
CA ARG A 405 -29.17 -14.23 -31.22
C ARG A 405 -27.89 -13.67 -30.56
N MET A 406 -28.01 -12.80 -29.55
CA MET A 406 -26.87 -12.29 -28.78
C MET A 406 -26.26 -13.34 -27.84
N GLN A 407 -27.08 -14.24 -27.28
CA GLN A 407 -26.62 -15.38 -26.48
C GLN A 407 -25.91 -16.43 -27.36
N GLU A 408 -26.46 -16.75 -28.53
CA GLU A 408 -25.88 -17.67 -29.53
C GLU A 408 -24.54 -17.15 -30.10
N GLN A 409 -24.40 -15.84 -30.31
CA GLN A 409 -23.14 -15.23 -30.77
C GLN A 409 -22.05 -15.09 -29.67
N GLY A 410 -22.22 -15.71 -28.51
CA GLY A 410 -21.17 -15.81 -27.48
C GLY A 410 -20.81 -14.49 -26.78
N ARG A 411 -21.53 -13.38 -27.01
CA ARG A 411 -21.32 -12.09 -26.33
C ARG A 411 -21.97 -12.02 -24.94
N GLY A 412 -22.03 -13.16 -24.24
CA GLY A 412 -22.68 -13.31 -22.95
C GLY A 412 -22.31 -14.62 -22.24
N GLN A 413 -21.03 -14.98 -22.19
CA GLN A 413 -20.61 -16.24 -21.57
C GLN A 413 -20.16 -16.05 -20.10
N ARG A 414 -21.08 -16.42 -19.20
CA ARG A 414 -20.95 -16.86 -17.80
C ARG A 414 -19.70 -16.47 -17.00
N LEU A 415 -19.95 -15.83 -15.85
CA LEU A 415 -19.22 -16.16 -14.62
C LEU A 415 -19.98 -17.25 -13.86
N ALA A 416 -19.45 -18.47 -13.89
CA ALA A 416 -19.56 -19.41 -12.77
C ALA A 416 -18.20 -19.40 -12.04
N PRO A 417 -18.16 -19.84 -10.78
CA PRO A 417 -17.36 -21.04 -10.56
C PRO A 417 -18.05 -22.07 -9.65
N GLU A 418 -17.60 -23.29 -9.86
CA GLU A 418 -18.13 -24.55 -9.34
C GLU A 418 -17.43 -24.97 -8.03
N LEU A 419 -18.19 -25.54 -7.09
CA LEU A 419 -17.70 -26.43 -6.05
C LEU A 419 -18.72 -27.56 -5.84
N GLN A 420 -18.28 -28.79 -6.07
CA GLN A 420 -18.93 -30.06 -5.74
C GLN A 420 -18.46 -30.53 -4.34
N PRO A 421 -18.94 -31.67 -3.80
CA PRO A 421 -20.32 -32.15 -3.65
C PRO A 421 -20.65 -32.44 -2.15
N GLU A 422 -21.89 -32.87 -1.84
CA GLU A 422 -22.28 -33.95 -0.89
C GLU A 422 -23.76 -33.79 -0.43
N ASP A 423 -24.49 -34.92 -0.53
CA ASP A 423 -25.63 -35.42 0.24
C ASP A 423 -26.78 -34.49 0.72
N GLU A 424 -28.00 -34.71 0.20
CA GLU A 424 -29.13 -35.39 0.91
C GLU A 424 -30.45 -35.34 0.09
N GLU A 425 -31.01 -36.55 -0.14
CA GLU A 425 -32.43 -37.01 -0.22
C GLU A 425 -33.56 -36.22 -0.98
N ASP A 426 -34.36 -37.01 -1.72
CA ASP A 426 -35.83 -36.93 -1.98
C ASP A 426 -36.46 -35.60 -2.51
N ASP A 427 -37.35 -35.57 -3.51
CA ASP A 427 -38.34 -36.58 -3.93
C ASP A 427 -38.98 -36.22 -5.30
N GLU A 428 -39.70 -37.19 -5.88
CA GLU A 428 -40.83 -37.13 -6.82
C GLU A 428 -41.06 -35.91 -7.74
N GLY A 429 -41.30 -36.21 -9.03
CA GLY A 429 -42.40 -35.53 -9.73
C GLY A 429 -42.38 -35.47 -11.26
N THR A 430 -42.56 -36.61 -11.92
CA THR A 430 -43.54 -36.77 -13.03
C THR A 430 -43.54 -35.69 -14.12
N GLU A 431 -42.78 -35.91 -15.21
CA GLU A 431 -43.30 -36.43 -16.50
C GLU A 431 -44.26 -35.50 -17.27
N SER A 432 -43.94 -35.40 -18.57
CA SER A 432 -44.81 -35.58 -19.74
C SER A 432 -44.95 -34.40 -20.69
N ASP A 433 -45.05 -34.58 -22.01
CA ASP A 433 -44.53 -35.62 -22.93
C ASP A 433 -44.78 -35.13 -24.39
N TYR A 434 -44.30 -35.86 -25.40
CA TYR A 434 -44.65 -35.74 -26.84
C TYR A 434 -44.22 -34.47 -27.62
N GLU A 435 -42.93 -34.46 -27.92
CA GLU A 435 -42.41 -34.75 -29.27
C GLU A 435 -43.35 -35.58 -30.19
N ASP A 436 -43.62 -35.13 -31.42
CA ASP A 436 -43.56 -35.98 -32.63
C ASP A 436 -43.48 -35.11 -33.92
N ASP A 437 -42.96 -35.72 -34.99
CA ASP A 437 -42.58 -35.10 -36.27
C ASP A 437 -43.76 -34.74 -37.20
N TYR A 438 -43.47 -34.10 -38.35
CA TYR A 438 -43.63 -34.70 -39.69
C TYR A 438 -43.11 -33.75 -40.80
N GLU A 439 -42.29 -34.28 -41.69
CA GLU A 439 -41.81 -33.65 -42.92
C GLU A 439 -42.93 -33.60 -43.99
N GLU A 440 -43.00 -32.54 -44.80
CA GLU A 440 -43.17 -32.66 -46.26
C GLU A 440 -42.75 -31.35 -46.97
N GLU A 441 -41.94 -31.46 -48.02
CA GLU A 441 -41.59 -30.35 -48.93
C GLU A 441 -42.64 -30.25 -50.04
N GLU A 442 -42.92 -29.04 -50.55
CA GLU A 442 -43.21 -28.84 -51.98
C GLU A 442 -42.86 -27.40 -52.39
N GLU A 443 -42.35 -27.23 -53.61
CA GLU A 443 -42.00 -25.93 -54.21
C GLU A 443 -43.21 -25.27 -54.89
N ASP A 444 -43.22 -23.93 -54.99
CA ASP A 444 -43.68 -23.30 -56.23
C ASP A 444 -42.94 -21.97 -56.50
N VAL A 445 -42.75 -21.67 -57.78
CA VAL A 445 -41.82 -20.66 -58.29
C VAL A 445 -42.56 -19.60 -59.11
N SER A 446 -42.24 -18.33 -58.88
CA SER A 446 -42.31 -17.26 -59.90
C SER A 446 -41.33 -16.15 -59.47
N GLU A 447 -40.21 -15.87 -60.13
CA GLU A 447 -39.86 -15.74 -61.56
C GLU A 447 -40.20 -14.36 -62.16
N GLU A 448 -39.15 -13.51 -62.12
CA GLU A 448 -38.62 -12.66 -63.22
C GLU A 448 -39.35 -11.38 -63.74
N GLY A 449 -38.52 -10.41 -64.14
CA GLY A 449 -38.79 -9.44 -65.22
C GLY A 449 -39.35 -8.09 -64.76
N GLY A 450 -38.53 -7.04 -64.58
CA GLY A 450 -38.02 -6.18 -65.66
C GLY A 450 -38.64 -4.77 -65.49
N TYR A 451 -38.08 -3.64 -65.91
CA TYR A 451 -36.93 -3.35 -66.78
C TYR A 451 -36.16 -2.13 -66.24
N ASP A 452 -34.88 -2.03 -66.58
CA ASP A 452 -34.19 -0.96 -67.34
C ASP A 452 -35.05 0.27 -67.78
N ASP A 453 -34.53 1.47 -68.04
CA ASP A 453 -33.19 1.83 -68.54
C ASP A 453 -32.88 3.34 -68.32
N LEU A 454 -31.59 3.68 -68.21
CA LEU A 454 -30.83 4.81 -68.82
C LEU A 454 -31.50 6.20 -69.09
N ASP A 455 -30.88 7.31 -68.64
CA ASP A 455 -30.02 8.25 -69.43
C ASP A 455 -30.81 9.47 -69.97
N ASP A 456 -30.27 10.63 -70.34
CA ASP A 456 -29.02 11.38 -70.04
C ASP A 456 -29.32 12.88 -70.32
N ASP A 457 -28.31 13.74 -70.34
CA ASP A 457 -28.20 14.95 -71.17
C ASP A 457 -29.08 16.21 -70.91
N ASP A 458 -28.45 17.13 -70.18
CA ASP A 458 -27.84 18.38 -70.74
C ASP A 458 -28.56 19.76 -70.84
N GLN A 459 -27.72 20.76 -70.50
CA GLN A 459 -27.53 22.12 -71.04
C GLN A 459 -28.58 23.27 -70.92
N ASP A 460 -28.25 24.17 -69.99
CA ASP A 460 -27.84 25.59 -70.21
C ASP A 460 -28.87 26.70 -70.61
N TYR A 461 -28.45 27.95 -70.34
CA TYR A 461 -29.11 29.26 -70.50
C TYR A 461 -30.23 29.59 -69.48
N HIS A 462 -30.39 30.81 -68.96
CA HIS A 462 -29.82 32.11 -69.34
C HIS A 462 -29.50 33.02 -68.14
N GLN A 463 -28.47 33.85 -68.29
CA GLN A 463 -28.15 34.97 -67.40
C GLN A 463 -29.07 36.18 -67.61
N HIS A 464 -29.60 36.76 -66.52
CA HIS A 464 -30.08 38.15 -66.52
C HIS A 464 -29.69 38.91 -65.24
N HIS A 465 -29.02 40.05 -65.43
CA HIS A 465 -28.78 41.04 -64.39
C HIS A 465 -30.07 41.81 -64.04
N HIS A 466 -30.23 42.15 -62.76
CA HIS A 466 -30.78 43.46 -62.39
C HIS A 466 -30.02 44.07 -61.22
N HIS A 467 -29.48 45.27 -61.43
CA HIS A 467 -29.02 46.15 -60.35
C HIS A 467 -30.21 46.62 -59.52
N HIS A 468 -30.02 46.76 -58.21
CA HIS A 468 -30.56 47.90 -57.45
C HIS A 468 -29.59 48.29 -56.34
N HIS A 469 -29.18 49.56 -56.31
CA HIS A 469 -28.51 50.14 -55.15
C HIS A 469 -29.50 50.24 -53.98
N HIS A 470 -29.01 50.02 -52.75
CA HIS A 470 -29.31 50.96 -51.68
C HIS A 470 -28.13 51.12 -50.73
N ASN A 471 -27.86 52.38 -50.40
CA ASN A 471 -26.79 52.86 -49.56
C ASN A 471 -27.32 52.93 -48.12
N HIS A 472 -26.60 52.42 -47.11
CA HIS A 472 -26.75 52.89 -45.73
C HIS A 472 -25.45 52.68 -44.93
N SER A 473 -25.17 53.63 -44.05
CA SER A 473 -23.86 53.87 -43.45
C SER A 473 -23.84 53.60 -41.95
N HIS A 474 -22.67 53.18 -41.45
CA HIS A 474 -22.29 53.16 -40.02
C HIS A 474 -23.11 52.18 -39.14
N ASP A 475 -22.61 51.69 -38.00
CA ASP A 475 -21.52 52.22 -37.18
C ASP A 475 -20.56 51.12 -36.67
N HIS A 476 -19.37 51.53 -36.23
CA HIS A 476 -18.44 50.68 -35.49
C HIS A 476 -18.88 50.51 -34.04
N ASN A 477 -18.63 49.33 -33.47
CA ASN A 477 -18.00 49.30 -32.15
C ASN A 477 -17.13 48.06 -31.98
N HIS A 478 -15.84 48.31 -31.83
CA HIS A 478 -14.80 47.32 -31.61
C HIS A 478 -14.27 47.60 -30.20
N ASP A 479 -14.61 46.78 -29.21
CA ASP A 479 -14.02 46.90 -27.87
C ASP A 479 -13.02 45.77 -27.63
N GLN A 480 -11.75 46.15 -27.61
CA GLN A 480 -10.62 45.27 -27.30
C GLN A 480 -10.09 45.60 -25.90
N HIS A 481 -10.56 44.88 -24.88
CA HIS A 481 -9.95 44.97 -23.55
C HIS A 481 -8.77 43.99 -23.43
N ARG A 482 -7.60 44.45 -23.88
CA ARG A 482 -6.31 43.74 -23.75
C ARG A 482 -5.53 44.29 -22.54
N GLY A 483 -5.69 43.65 -21.37
CA GLY A 483 -4.99 44.02 -20.13
C GLY A 483 -3.51 43.60 -20.11
N HIS A 484 -2.67 44.42 -19.48
CA HIS A 484 -1.21 44.26 -19.46
C HIS A 484 -0.69 43.06 -18.64
N VAL A 485 0.40 42.46 -19.11
CA VAL A 485 1.24 41.51 -18.34
C VAL A 485 2.45 42.27 -17.76
N PRO A 486 2.74 42.19 -16.44
CA PRO A 486 3.92 42.80 -15.83
C PRO A 486 5.20 41.95 -16.06
N PRO A 487 6.40 42.56 -16.06
CA PRO A 487 7.66 41.86 -16.32
C PRO A 487 8.13 41.01 -15.10
N PRO A 488 8.92 39.94 -15.33
CA PRO A 488 9.39 39.05 -14.27
C PRO A 488 10.54 39.64 -13.43
N PRO A 489 10.63 39.32 -12.13
CA PRO A 489 11.76 39.72 -11.28
C PRO A 489 13.05 38.93 -11.57
N ALA A 490 14.19 39.57 -11.30
CA ALA A 490 15.53 39.03 -11.50
C ALA A 490 15.87 37.85 -10.54
N PRO A 491 16.84 36.96 -10.90
CA PRO A 491 17.02 35.68 -10.22
C PRO A 491 17.57 35.81 -8.79
N SER A 492 16.84 35.25 -7.82
CA SER A 492 17.29 35.11 -6.44
C SER A 492 18.38 34.03 -6.31
N HIS A 493 19.38 34.30 -5.46
CA HIS A 493 20.41 33.31 -5.12
C HIS A 493 19.78 32.08 -4.45
N LYS A 494 20.28 30.89 -4.83
CA LYS A 494 19.81 29.61 -4.28
C LYS A 494 20.07 29.53 -2.76
N PRO A 495 19.15 28.99 -1.95
CA PRO A 495 19.39 28.78 -0.53
C PRO A 495 20.46 27.69 -0.31
N VAL A 496 21.42 27.96 0.57
CA VAL A 496 22.38 26.95 1.06
C VAL A 496 21.71 26.14 2.16
N PHE A 497 21.54 24.85 1.95
CA PHE A 497 20.98 23.92 2.94
C PHE A 497 22.13 23.10 3.56
N GLY A 498 22.42 23.34 4.83
CA GLY A 498 23.44 22.61 5.59
C GLY A 498 23.89 23.36 6.85
N PRO A 499 24.27 22.67 7.93
CA PRO A 499 24.80 23.33 9.13
C PRO A 499 26.16 24.00 8.85
N PRO A 500 26.47 25.13 9.51
CA PRO A 500 27.74 25.82 9.29
C PRO A 500 28.93 24.96 9.74
N PRO A 501 30.08 25.02 9.04
CA PRO A 501 31.28 24.29 9.44
C PRO A 501 31.82 24.84 10.77
N PRO A 502 32.34 23.98 11.67
CA PRO A 502 32.86 24.42 12.96
C PRO A 502 34.11 25.32 12.79
N PRO A 503 34.31 26.31 13.68
CA PRO A 503 35.45 27.22 13.59
C PRO A 503 36.77 26.45 13.74
N GLN A 504 37.69 26.67 12.80
CA GLN A 504 39.02 26.07 12.86
C GLN A 504 39.80 26.64 14.05
N MET A 505 40.24 25.78 14.97
CA MET A 505 41.21 26.18 15.98
C MET A 505 42.55 26.46 15.30
N LEU A 506 42.93 27.73 15.21
CA LEU A 506 44.19 28.13 14.60
C LEU A 506 44.84 29.24 15.42
N GLU A 507 45.35 28.87 16.60
CA GLU A 507 46.33 29.67 17.34
C GLU A 507 47.18 28.78 18.26
N SER A 508 48.44 29.19 18.47
CA SER A 508 49.41 28.59 19.39
C SER A 508 50.06 27.23 19.03
N ARG A 509 51.08 27.26 18.15
CA ARG A 509 52.50 26.91 18.48
C ARG A 509 53.37 26.71 17.22
N ALA A 510 54.38 27.57 17.04
CA ALA A 510 55.80 27.17 16.91
C ALA A 510 56.70 28.39 16.66
N ASN A 511 57.50 28.76 17.67
CA ASN A 511 58.70 29.59 17.46
C ASN A 511 59.82 28.68 16.92
N GLY A 512 60.52 29.04 15.85
CA GLY A 512 61.66 28.22 15.38
C GLY A 512 62.18 28.47 13.95
N ASN A 513 62.91 29.57 13.77
CA ASN A 513 64.02 29.79 12.82
C ASN A 513 64.24 28.80 11.63
N PRO A 514 64.20 29.26 10.37
CA PRO A 514 64.82 28.59 9.23
C PRO A 514 66.17 29.23 8.84
N SER A 515 67.26 28.46 8.96
CA SER A 515 68.53 28.73 8.29
C SER A 515 68.79 27.61 7.26
N SER A 516 69.51 27.92 6.17
CA SER A 516 69.63 27.11 4.93
C SER A 516 68.34 27.12 4.08
N ASN A 517 68.23 27.79 2.92
CA ASN A 517 69.15 28.07 1.81
C ASN A 517 69.46 26.83 0.93
N HIS A 518 69.54 27.03 -0.40
CA HIS A 518 69.39 26.05 -1.53
C HIS A 518 67.91 25.72 -1.85
N VAL A 519 67.42 25.68 -3.12
CA VAL A 519 68.06 25.60 -4.46
C VAL A 519 67.46 26.60 -5.47
N ASN A 520 68.24 26.97 -6.49
CA ASN A 520 67.89 27.84 -7.63
C ASN A 520 66.67 27.39 -8.46
N GLY A 521 65.97 28.36 -9.06
CA GLY A 521 64.99 28.15 -10.14
C GLY A 521 64.54 29.47 -10.77
N ILE A 522 65.23 29.93 -11.82
CA ILE A 522 64.96 31.23 -12.46
C ILE A 522 63.89 31.10 -13.56
N ARG A 523 62.91 32.02 -13.47
CA ARG A 523 62.03 32.59 -14.53
C ARG A 523 62.07 31.97 -15.93
N HIS A 524 60.87 31.71 -16.46
CA HIS A 524 60.26 32.71 -17.36
C HIS A 524 58.79 32.93 -17.02
#